data_AF-A0A2V6MAB0-F1
#
_entry.id   AF-A0A2V6MAB0-F1
#
_cell.length_a   1.000
_cell.length_b   1.000
_cell.length_c   1.000
_cell.angle_alpha   90.00
_cell.angle_beta   90.00
_cell.angle_gamma   90.00
#
_symmetry.space_group_name_H-M   'P 1'
#
loop_
_entity.id
_entity.type
_entity.pdbx_description
1 polymer ?
#
loop_
_entity_poly.entity_id
_entity_poly.type
_entity_poly.pdbx_seq_one_letter_code
_entity_poly.pdbx_strand_id
1 'polypeptide(L)'
;MENQKRDLERKYPELASAEAKGQLDLRVERARLAGMKSKLDDLRRQKTELQDRMKQLADIGPQIASLERNKDLEEQNYKYYSGALQKARIDEALDPSKMPNISAIQRPSPPGLVTKTRNRIVLGLAGGGLVFGAGLALLFELILSHTYKRRSEIELQLRAPVMLAIPARGINARLKLPWKNGQRASKETPEQTKPSVAPWEVDHFIRPYSEAIRDRLGLYFELHGVTHKPKLIGVTGFGEGSGTSTLAAGVASALSETGDGKVLLVDVNAANGEVHPFFAGRPAASLTAAIEPQAAMTSAADNLYLATITRSGNKSAHLGLKKFFALVPNLKASDFDYIIFDMPPINQTSPTIGLAALMDKVLLVVEAEKTNRDVVKRGYRELVGARADVSIVLNKVRSYLPKRLEAEV
;
A
#
# COMPACT_ATOMS: atom_id res chain seq x y z
N MET A 1 -4.49 -102.26 -115.09
CA MET A 1 -4.77 -103.59 -114.52
C MET A 1 -3.67 -104.61 -114.81
N GLU A 2 -3.05 -104.61 -116.00
CA GLU A 2 -1.95 -105.55 -116.33
C GLU A 2 -0.58 -105.17 -115.74
N ASN A 3 -0.27 -103.87 -115.59
CA ASN A 3 1.01 -103.40 -115.02
C ASN A 3 1.15 -103.58 -113.50
N GLN A 4 0.06 -103.46 -112.73
CA GLN A 4 0.08 -103.68 -111.27
C GLN A 4 0.27 -105.16 -110.90
N LYS A 5 -0.19 -106.07 -111.78
CA LYS A 5 0.00 -107.51 -111.59
C LYS A 5 1.47 -107.90 -111.75
N ARG A 6 2.16 -107.37 -112.77
CA ARG A 6 3.59 -107.63 -113.01
C ARG A 6 4.50 -107.04 -111.91
N ASP A 7 4.13 -105.89 -111.33
CA ASP A 7 4.89 -105.30 -110.22
C ASP A 7 4.77 -106.10 -108.91
N LEU A 8 3.60 -106.69 -108.66
CA LEU A 8 3.39 -107.59 -107.51
C LEU A 8 4.10 -108.94 -107.71
N GLU A 9 4.13 -109.47 -108.94
CA GLU A 9 4.85 -110.70 -109.30
C GLU A 9 6.38 -110.53 -109.23
N ARG A 10 6.93 -109.32 -109.47
CA ARG A 10 8.36 -109.02 -109.25
C ARG A 10 8.74 -108.87 -107.79
N LYS A 11 7.87 -108.32 -106.95
CA LYS A 11 8.17 -108.07 -105.53
C LYS A 11 8.10 -109.33 -104.67
N TYR A 12 7.35 -110.34 -105.07
CA TYR A 12 7.12 -111.55 -104.26
C TYR A 12 7.16 -112.82 -105.13
N PRO A 13 8.36 -113.26 -105.55
CA PRO A 13 8.52 -114.45 -106.41
C PRO A 13 8.12 -115.76 -105.72
N GLU A 14 8.06 -115.78 -104.38
CA GLU A 14 7.72 -116.99 -103.60
C GLU A 14 6.24 -117.39 -103.70
N LEU A 15 5.35 -116.48 -104.12
CA LEU A 15 3.92 -116.75 -104.20
C LEU A 15 3.52 -117.54 -105.47
N ALA A 16 4.36 -117.56 -106.50
CA ALA A 16 4.05 -118.22 -107.77
C ALA A 16 4.39 -119.73 -107.79
N SER A 17 5.26 -120.21 -106.89
CA SER A 17 5.74 -121.60 -106.87
C SER A 17 5.06 -122.50 -105.83
N ALA A 18 4.05 -122.01 -105.11
CA ALA A 18 3.34 -122.81 -104.10
C ALA A 18 2.01 -123.36 -104.66
N GLU A 19 2.11 -124.29 -105.61
CA GLU A 19 0.97 -125.12 -106.01
C GLU A 19 0.64 -126.17 -104.94
N ALA A 20 -0.56 -126.02 -104.39
CA ALA A 20 -1.52 -127.07 -104.00
C ALA A 20 -0.95 -128.40 -103.46
N LYS A 21 -0.69 -128.45 -102.15
CA LYS A 21 -0.87 -129.67 -101.35
C LYS A 21 -1.54 -129.33 -100.03
N GLY A 22 -2.67 -129.97 -99.79
CA GLY A 22 -3.35 -129.97 -98.49
C GLY A 22 -4.61 -129.13 -98.48
N GLN A 23 -5.73 -129.79 -98.76
CA GLN A 23 -7.08 -129.51 -98.25
C GLN A 23 -7.14 -128.25 -97.36
N LEU A 24 -7.66 -127.15 -97.90
CA LEU A 24 -8.05 -125.98 -97.12
C LEU A 24 -9.19 -126.40 -96.18
N ASP A 25 -8.81 -126.93 -95.03
CA ASP A 25 -9.74 -127.31 -93.99
C ASP A 25 -10.27 -126.01 -93.38
N LEU A 26 -11.33 -125.48 -94.00
CA LEU A 26 -12.00 -124.21 -93.67
C LEU A 26 -12.30 -124.08 -92.16
N ARG A 27 -12.37 -125.20 -91.44
CA ARG A 27 -12.50 -125.26 -89.98
C ARG A 27 -11.23 -124.80 -89.26
N VAL A 28 -10.05 -125.21 -89.70
CA VAL A 28 -8.76 -124.87 -89.08
C VAL A 28 -8.44 -123.38 -89.26
N GLU A 29 -8.63 -122.83 -90.46
CA GLU A 29 -8.42 -121.39 -90.70
C GLU A 29 -9.47 -120.52 -90.00
N ARG A 30 -10.74 -120.96 -89.91
CA ARG A 30 -11.74 -120.28 -89.06
C ARG A 30 -11.37 -120.32 -87.58
N ALA A 31 -10.83 -121.44 -87.08
CA ALA A 31 -10.34 -121.54 -85.71
C ALA A 31 -9.13 -120.61 -85.47
N ARG A 32 -8.23 -120.47 -86.45
CA ARG A 32 -7.08 -119.56 -86.40
C ARG A 32 -7.51 -118.09 -86.42
N LEU A 33 -8.46 -117.73 -87.28
CA LEU A 33 -9.07 -116.40 -87.30
C LEU A 33 -9.81 -116.09 -85.99
N ALA A 34 -10.56 -117.04 -85.45
CA ALA A 34 -11.22 -116.88 -84.14
C ALA A 34 -10.21 -116.70 -83.01
N GLY A 35 -9.09 -117.44 -83.04
CA GLY A 35 -7.98 -117.30 -82.10
C GLY A 35 -7.27 -115.94 -82.21
N MET A 36 -6.96 -115.49 -83.41
CA MET A 36 -6.37 -114.15 -83.64
C MET A 36 -7.32 -113.03 -83.23
N LYS A 37 -8.63 -113.18 -83.49
CA LYS A 37 -9.66 -112.22 -83.08
C LYS A 37 -9.77 -112.14 -81.55
N SER A 38 -9.80 -113.29 -80.87
CA SER A 38 -9.79 -113.35 -79.40
C SER A 38 -8.54 -112.68 -78.82
N LYS A 39 -7.36 -112.94 -79.41
CA LYS A 39 -6.10 -112.32 -79.00
C LYS A 39 -6.09 -110.81 -79.25
N LEU A 40 -6.67 -110.35 -80.37
CA LEU A 40 -6.81 -108.92 -80.68
C LEU A 40 -7.76 -108.23 -79.69
N ASP A 41 -8.86 -108.87 -79.33
CA ASP A 41 -9.82 -108.36 -78.35
C ASP A 41 -9.21 -108.32 -76.94
N ASP A 42 -8.40 -109.31 -76.57
CA ASP A 42 -7.63 -109.31 -75.32
C ASP A 42 -6.58 -108.19 -75.28
N LEU A 43 -5.80 -108.01 -76.37
CA LEU A 43 -4.85 -106.90 -76.51
C LEU A 43 -5.53 -105.53 -76.47
N ARG A 44 -6.73 -105.41 -77.05
CA ARG A 44 -7.54 -104.19 -76.97
C ARG A 44 -8.01 -103.92 -75.54
N ARG A 45 -8.47 -104.96 -74.82
CA ARG A 45 -8.84 -104.86 -73.40
C ARG A 45 -7.64 -104.44 -72.54
N GLN A 46 -6.48 -105.06 -72.73
CA GLN A 46 -5.24 -104.70 -72.03
C GLN A 46 -4.83 -103.26 -72.33
N LYS A 47 -4.95 -102.81 -73.58
CA LYS A 47 -4.66 -101.41 -73.95
C LYS A 47 -5.61 -100.45 -73.24
N THR A 48 -6.91 -100.73 -73.23
CA THR A 48 -7.87 -99.88 -72.50
C THR A 48 -7.60 -99.87 -71.00
N GLU A 49 -7.29 -101.02 -70.40
CA GLU A 49 -6.95 -101.10 -68.97
C GLU A 49 -5.67 -100.32 -68.65
N LEU A 50 -4.63 -100.41 -69.49
CA LEU A 50 -3.41 -99.62 -69.35
C LEU A 50 -3.67 -98.13 -69.52
N GLN A 51 -4.54 -97.73 -70.46
CA GLN A 51 -4.92 -96.33 -70.63
C GLN A 51 -5.71 -95.80 -69.43
N ASP A 52 -6.59 -96.60 -68.84
CA ASP A 52 -7.34 -96.22 -67.64
C ASP A 52 -6.44 -96.16 -66.40
N ARG A 53 -5.50 -97.10 -66.24
CA ARG A 53 -4.46 -97.03 -65.19
C ARG A 53 -3.57 -95.80 -65.35
N MET A 54 -3.20 -95.43 -66.59
CA MET A 54 -2.44 -94.21 -66.85
C MET A 54 -3.23 -92.95 -66.49
N LYS A 55 -4.53 -92.90 -66.76
CA LYS A 55 -5.39 -91.79 -66.31
C LYS A 55 -5.47 -91.72 -64.79
N GLN A 56 -5.69 -92.84 -64.12
CA GLN A 56 -5.70 -92.91 -62.65
C GLN A 56 -4.38 -92.42 -62.04
N LEU A 57 -3.24 -92.82 -62.60
CA LEU A 57 -1.92 -92.35 -62.18
C LEU A 57 -1.72 -90.86 -62.46
N ALA A 58 -2.20 -90.36 -63.61
CA ALA A 58 -2.14 -88.95 -63.96
C ALA A 58 -2.96 -88.07 -62.99
N ASP A 59 -4.09 -88.57 -62.47
CA ASP A 59 -4.92 -87.85 -61.50
C ASP A 59 -4.32 -87.83 -60.09
N ILE A 60 -3.51 -88.83 -59.71
CA ILE A 60 -2.86 -88.90 -58.39
C ILE A 60 -1.69 -87.90 -58.28
N GLY A 61 -0.95 -87.64 -59.36
CA GLY A 61 0.20 -86.71 -59.36
C GLY A 61 -0.13 -85.32 -58.80
N PRO A 62 -1.17 -84.63 -59.31
CA PRO A 62 -1.64 -83.35 -58.77
C PRO A 62 -2.08 -83.43 -57.31
N GLN A 63 -2.68 -84.55 -56.88
CA GLN A 63 -3.10 -84.73 -55.49
C GLN A 63 -1.88 -84.79 -54.55
N ILE A 64 -0.85 -85.55 -54.91
CA ILE A 64 0.40 -85.62 -54.14
C ILE A 64 1.04 -84.23 -54.05
N ALA A 65 1.15 -83.52 -55.17
CA ALA A 65 1.72 -82.16 -55.18
C ALA A 65 0.92 -81.18 -54.30
N SER A 66 -0.41 -81.31 -54.26
CA SER A 66 -1.25 -80.49 -53.38
C SER A 66 -1.08 -80.84 -51.89
N LEU A 67 -0.93 -82.14 -51.57
CA LEU A 67 -0.69 -82.62 -50.22
C LEU A 67 0.70 -82.22 -49.71
N GLU A 68 1.73 -82.27 -50.55
CA GLU A 68 3.07 -81.78 -50.23
C GLU A 68 3.04 -80.27 -49.93
N ARG A 69 2.37 -79.49 -50.78
CA ARG A 69 2.20 -78.05 -50.55
C ARG A 69 1.48 -77.75 -49.22
N ASN A 70 0.44 -78.51 -48.89
CA ASN A 70 -0.28 -78.34 -47.63
C ASN A 70 0.59 -78.73 -46.43
N LYS A 71 1.36 -79.82 -46.53
CA LYS A 71 2.31 -80.23 -45.49
C LYS A 71 3.34 -79.13 -45.22
N ASP A 72 3.91 -78.53 -46.26
CA ASP A 72 4.92 -77.48 -46.12
C ASP A 72 4.34 -76.22 -45.46
N LEU A 73 3.11 -75.85 -45.81
CA LEU A 73 2.38 -74.74 -45.18
C LEU A 73 2.13 -75.00 -43.68
N GLU A 74 1.67 -76.21 -43.32
CA GLU A 74 1.44 -76.57 -41.93
C GLU A 74 2.75 -76.63 -41.11
N GLU A 75 3.85 -77.08 -41.71
CA GLU A 75 5.15 -77.08 -41.05
C GLU A 75 5.66 -75.65 -40.78
N GLN A 76 5.42 -74.72 -41.72
CA GLN A 76 5.72 -73.29 -41.52
C GLN A 76 4.85 -72.70 -40.41
N ASN A 77 3.54 -72.98 -40.40
CA ASN A 77 2.63 -72.54 -39.35
C ASN A 77 3.09 -73.04 -37.97
N TYR A 78 3.43 -74.32 -37.87
CA TYR A 78 3.92 -74.91 -36.63
C TYR A 78 5.22 -74.24 -36.11
N LYS A 79 6.19 -74.00 -37.01
CA LYS A 79 7.44 -73.28 -36.66
C LYS A 79 7.16 -71.85 -36.21
N TYR A 80 6.21 -71.16 -36.83
CA TYR A 80 5.81 -69.82 -36.44
C TYR A 80 5.18 -69.81 -35.03
N TYR A 81 4.19 -70.67 -34.77
CA TYR A 81 3.50 -70.71 -33.48
C TYR A 81 4.40 -71.18 -32.33
N SER A 82 5.28 -72.15 -32.57
CA SER A 82 6.25 -72.60 -31.55
C SER A 82 7.24 -71.50 -31.17
N GLY A 83 7.78 -70.77 -32.16
CA GLY A 83 8.64 -69.60 -31.91
C GLY A 83 7.91 -68.47 -31.17
N ALA A 84 6.66 -68.18 -31.56
CA ALA A 84 5.84 -67.18 -30.89
C ALA A 84 5.53 -67.56 -29.43
N LEU A 85 5.20 -68.83 -29.16
CA LEU A 85 4.96 -69.32 -27.80
C LEU A 85 6.22 -69.24 -26.94
N GLN A 86 7.38 -69.62 -27.50
CA GLN A 86 8.65 -69.56 -26.78
C GLN A 86 9.03 -68.11 -26.46
N LYS A 87 8.80 -67.18 -27.40
CA LYS A 87 8.96 -65.75 -27.16
C LYS A 87 8.03 -65.25 -26.06
N ALA A 88 6.74 -65.59 -26.11
CA ALA A 88 5.78 -65.21 -25.07
C ALA A 88 6.16 -65.77 -23.69
N ARG A 89 6.65 -67.02 -23.61
CA ARG A 89 7.17 -67.61 -22.36
C ARG A 89 8.42 -66.89 -21.84
N ILE A 90 9.31 -66.46 -22.73
CA ILE A 90 10.47 -65.65 -22.35
C ILE A 90 9.99 -64.30 -21.82
N ASP A 91 9.07 -63.62 -22.52
CA ASP A 91 8.51 -62.34 -22.09
C ASP A 91 7.73 -62.45 -20.76
N GLU A 92 7.05 -63.58 -20.50
CA GLU A 92 6.36 -63.87 -19.23
C GLU A 92 7.34 -64.21 -18.09
N ALA A 93 8.40 -64.98 -18.38
CA ALA A 93 9.48 -65.24 -17.42
C ALA A 93 10.33 -63.99 -17.13
N LEU A 94 10.33 -63.02 -18.04
CA LEU A 94 10.86 -61.66 -17.86
C LEU A 94 9.84 -60.80 -17.11
N ASP A 95 9.52 -61.20 -15.88
CA ASP A 95 8.72 -60.42 -14.93
C ASP A 95 9.29 -58.98 -14.81
N PRO A 96 8.53 -57.93 -15.21
CA PRO A 96 8.96 -56.54 -15.10
C PRO A 96 9.23 -56.10 -13.66
N SER A 97 8.77 -56.87 -12.67
CA SER A 97 9.00 -56.63 -11.24
C SER A 97 10.44 -56.95 -10.81
N LYS A 98 11.18 -57.77 -11.57
CA LYS A 98 12.52 -58.29 -11.17
C LYS A 98 13.69 -57.77 -12.00
N MET A 99 13.46 -56.87 -12.95
CA MET A 99 14.53 -56.14 -13.64
C MET A 99 14.35 -54.63 -13.48
N PRO A 100 15.15 -53.95 -12.64
CA PRO A 100 15.15 -52.50 -12.57
C PRO A 100 15.92 -51.96 -13.80
N ASN A 101 15.26 -51.91 -14.96
CA ASN A 101 15.81 -51.21 -16.13
C ASN A 101 15.01 -49.96 -16.52
N ILE A 102 14.22 -49.43 -15.58
CA ILE A 102 13.74 -48.06 -15.62
C ILE A 102 14.41 -47.33 -14.47
N SER A 103 15.65 -46.88 -14.67
CA SER A 103 16.16 -45.78 -13.86
C SER A 103 15.32 -44.55 -14.22
N ALA A 104 14.68 -43.92 -13.24
CA ALA A 104 14.08 -42.61 -13.48
C ALA A 104 15.22 -41.64 -13.86
N ILE A 105 15.44 -41.42 -15.17
CA ILE A 105 16.50 -40.55 -15.69
C ILE A 105 16.26 -39.12 -15.19
N GLN A 106 14.99 -38.76 -14.91
CA GLN A 106 14.63 -37.49 -14.32
C GLN A 106 13.35 -37.62 -13.51
N ARG A 107 13.38 -37.22 -12.23
CA ARG A 107 12.16 -37.02 -11.44
C ARG A 107 11.41 -35.81 -12.00
N PRO A 108 10.07 -35.82 -12.07
CA PRO A 108 9.31 -34.66 -12.53
C PRO A 108 9.71 -33.44 -11.69
N SER A 109 10.11 -32.38 -12.39
CA SER A 109 10.46 -31.10 -11.77
C SER A 109 9.26 -30.62 -10.95
N PRO A 110 9.43 -30.24 -9.67
CA PRO A 110 8.34 -29.70 -8.89
C PRO A 110 7.77 -28.46 -9.62
N PRO A 111 6.43 -28.28 -9.62
CA PRO A 111 5.81 -27.19 -10.35
C PRO A 111 6.36 -25.86 -9.83
N GLY A 112 6.98 -25.09 -10.72
CA GLY A 112 7.44 -23.75 -10.41
C GLY A 112 6.25 -22.84 -10.18
N LEU A 113 6.19 -22.20 -9.01
CA LEU A 113 5.16 -21.20 -8.72
C LEU A 113 5.32 -20.01 -9.69
N VAL A 114 4.29 -19.72 -10.49
CA VAL A 114 4.27 -18.56 -11.40
C VAL A 114 4.06 -17.28 -10.59
N THR A 115 5.15 -16.73 -10.06
CA THR A 115 5.12 -15.57 -9.15
C THR A 115 5.11 -14.22 -9.86
N LYS A 116 5.40 -14.16 -11.18
CA LYS A 116 5.54 -12.90 -11.92
C LYS A 116 4.28 -12.02 -11.89
N THR A 117 3.10 -12.61 -12.11
CA THR A 117 1.82 -11.86 -12.10
C THR A 117 1.50 -11.35 -10.70
N ARG A 118 1.64 -12.22 -9.67
CA ARG A 118 1.44 -11.84 -8.27
C ARG A 118 2.37 -10.69 -7.87
N ASN A 119 3.65 -10.77 -8.20
CA ASN A 119 4.63 -9.74 -7.83
C ASN A 119 4.34 -8.40 -8.52
N ARG A 120 3.85 -8.40 -9.77
CA ARG A 120 3.39 -7.16 -10.45
C ARG A 120 2.18 -6.54 -9.77
N ILE A 121 1.21 -7.35 -9.34
CA ILE A 121 0.03 -6.87 -8.61
C ILE A 121 0.45 -6.30 -7.23
N VAL A 122 1.29 -7.03 -6.49
CA VAL A 122 1.81 -6.58 -5.18
C VAL A 122 2.60 -5.27 -5.32
N LEU A 123 3.47 -5.17 -6.34
CA LEU A 123 4.22 -3.95 -6.60
C LEU A 123 3.32 -2.80 -7.04
N GLY A 124 2.29 -3.08 -7.85
CA GLY A 124 1.28 -2.11 -8.25
C GLY A 124 0.46 -1.59 -7.07
N LEU A 125 0.05 -2.46 -6.14
CA LEU A 125 -0.65 -2.08 -4.92
C LEU A 125 0.26 -1.30 -3.96
N ALA A 126 1.52 -1.71 -3.80
CA ALA A 126 2.47 -0.99 -2.96
C ALA A 126 2.78 0.41 -3.51
N GLY A 127 3.05 0.52 -4.81
CA GLY A 127 3.28 1.81 -5.47
C GLY A 127 2.02 2.69 -5.49
N GLY A 128 0.87 2.11 -5.83
CA GLY A 128 -0.41 2.80 -5.82
C GLY A 128 -0.79 3.30 -4.42
N GLY A 129 -0.56 2.50 -3.38
CA GLY A 129 -0.77 2.89 -1.99
C GLY A 129 0.10 4.05 -1.55
N LEU A 130 1.38 4.10 -1.96
CA LEU A 130 2.26 5.22 -1.67
C LEU A 130 1.82 6.51 -2.38
N VAL A 131 1.49 6.43 -3.67
CA VAL A 131 1.02 7.60 -4.42
C VAL A 131 -0.32 8.09 -3.88
N PHE A 132 -1.24 7.18 -3.58
CA PHE A 132 -2.54 7.52 -3.00
C PHE A 132 -2.38 8.10 -1.60
N GLY A 133 -1.50 7.55 -0.77
CA GLY A 133 -1.20 8.08 0.56
C GLY A 133 -0.57 9.48 0.51
N ALA A 134 0.41 9.70 -0.37
CA ALA A 134 0.99 11.01 -0.62
C ALA A 134 -0.05 12.00 -1.16
N GLY A 135 -0.89 11.55 -2.10
CA GLY A 135 -1.99 12.34 -2.65
C GLY A 135 -3.01 12.74 -1.59
N LEU A 136 -3.43 11.81 -0.73
CA LEU A 136 -4.33 12.10 0.41
C LEU A 136 -3.69 13.06 1.40
N ALA A 137 -2.42 12.87 1.75
CA ALA A 137 -1.71 13.78 2.65
C ALA A 137 -1.66 15.21 2.09
N LEU A 138 -1.34 15.36 0.80
CA LEU A 138 -1.38 16.65 0.12
C LEU A 138 -2.79 17.22 0.03
N LEU A 139 -3.81 16.39 -0.19
CA LEU A 139 -5.21 16.81 -0.22
C LEU A 139 -5.66 17.37 1.14
N PHE A 140 -5.37 16.65 2.23
CA PHE A 140 -5.66 17.10 3.59
C PHE A 140 -4.91 18.40 3.91
N GLU A 141 -3.65 18.51 3.50
CA GLU A 141 -2.85 19.70 3.72
C GLU A 141 -3.35 20.90 2.90
N LEU A 142 -3.66 20.73 1.62
CA LEU A 142 -4.05 21.85 0.74
C LEU A 142 -5.50 22.28 0.94
N ILE A 143 -6.42 21.34 1.16
CA ILE A 143 -7.86 21.62 1.19
C ILE A 143 -8.36 21.77 2.63
N LEU A 144 -7.89 20.94 3.57
CA LEU A 144 -8.41 20.94 4.94
C LEU A 144 -7.62 21.83 5.91
N SER A 145 -6.35 22.18 5.61
CA SER A 145 -5.57 23.07 6.47
C SER A 145 -5.92 24.55 6.25
N HIS A 146 -7.08 24.95 6.78
CA HIS A 146 -7.48 26.36 6.84
C HIS A 146 -6.77 27.09 7.99
N THR A 147 -5.45 26.98 8.16
CA THR A 147 -4.73 27.62 9.28
C THR A 147 -3.51 28.43 8.84
N TYR A 148 -3.15 29.49 9.56
CA TYR A 148 -1.92 30.25 9.31
C TYR A 148 -0.67 29.49 9.78
N LYS A 149 0.34 29.42 8.91
CA LYS A 149 1.64 28.77 9.20
C LYS A 149 2.77 29.77 9.34
N ARG A 150 2.73 30.83 8.52
CA ARG A 150 3.80 31.84 8.44
C ARG A 150 3.26 33.22 8.75
N ARG A 151 4.14 34.07 9.26
CA ARG A 151 3.88 35.51 9.48
C ARG A 151 3.40 36.21 8.20
N SER A 152 4.05 35.96 7.07
CA SER A 152 3.73 36.60 5.79
C SER A 152 2.30 36.34 5.32
N GLU A 153 1.73 35.16 5.61
CA GLU A 153 0.35 34.83 5.26
C GLU A 153 -0.65 35.74 5.98
N ILE A 154 -0.40 36.04 7.26
CA ILE A 154 -1.24 36.91 8.07
C ILE A 154 -1.13 38.35 7.58
N GLU A 155 0.09 38.84 7.34
CA GLU A 155 0.31 40.21 6.87
C GLU A 155 -0.35 40.46 5.51
N LEU A 156 -0.22 39.53 4.57
CA LEU A 156 -0.81 39.66 3.23
C LEU A 156 -2.34 39.57 3.25
N GLN A 157 -2.92 38.67 4.05
CA GLN A 157 -4.36 38.43 4.05
C GLN A 157 -5.15 39.40 4.92
N LEU A 158 -4.62 39.77 6.09
CA LEU A 158 -5.30 40.63 7.06
C LEU A 158 -4.86 42.09 6.96
N ARG A 159 -3.75 42.37 6.24
CA ARG A 159 -3.12 43.71 6.18
C ARG A 159 -2.87 44.29 7.57
N ALA A 160 -2.59 43.41 8.52
CA ALA A 160 -2.39 43.72 9.93
C ALA A 160 -0.90 43.61 10.27
N PRO A 161 -0.36 44.51 11.10
CA PRO A 161 1.01 44.39 11.56
C PRO A 161 1.15 43.17 12.48
N VAL A 162 1.98 42.21 12.07
CA VAL A 162 2.38 41.11 12.94
C VAL A 162 3.59 41.56 13.76
N MET A 163 3.40 41.68 15.07
CA MET A 163 4.49 42.06 15.97
C MET A 163 5.53 40.95 16.07
N LEU A 164 5.13 39.72 16.35
CA LEU A 164 6.13 38.68 16.61
C LEU A 164 5.62 37.30 16.21
N ALA A 165 6.57 36.44 15.84
CA ALA A 165 6.36 35.02 15.68
C ALA A 165 7.14 34.28 16.77
N ILE A 166 6.43 33.61 17.68
CA ILE A 166 7.02 32.86 18.79
C ILE A 166 7.06 31.39 18.37
N PRO A 167 8.25 30.75 18.36
CA PRO A 167 8.36 29.35 17.98
C PRO A 167 7.70 28.45 19.03
N ALA A 168 7.16 27.33 18.58
CA ALA A 168 6.74 26.27 19.49
C ALA A 168 7.97 25.77 20.25
N ARG A 169 7.81 25.55 21.57
CA ARG A 169 8.81 24.83 22.36
C ARG A 169 9.03 23.46 21.73
N GLY A 170 10.15 23.29 21.05
CA GLY A 170 10.45 22.10 20.28
C GLY A 170 10.59 20.89 21.20
N ILE A 171 9.60 19.99 21.16
CA ILE A 171 9.90 18.55 21.13
C ILE A 171 10.54 18.32 19.76
N ASN A 172 11.78 18.76 19.56
CA ASN A 172 12.51 18.39 18.36
C ASN A 172 12.88 16.92 18.50
N ALA A 173 11.92 16.08 18.09
CA ALA A 173 12.10 15.01 17.14
C ALA A 173 13.46 14.30 17.21
N ARG A 174 13.71 13.59 18.31
CA ARG A 174 14.45 12.33 18.22
C ARG A 174 13.47 11.24 17.79
N LEU A 175 13.07 11.23 16.51
CA LEU A 175 12.83 9.93 15.87
C LEU A 175 14.20 9.26 15.76
N LYS A 176 14.67 8.64 16.86
CA LYS A 176 15.73 7.65 16.79
C LYS A 176 15.14 6.49 15.98
N LEU A 177 15.49 6.39 14.70
CA LEU A 177 15.30 5.16 13.95
C LEU A 177 15.91 4.01 14.79
N PRO A 178 15.17 2.91 15.05
CA PRO A 178 15.69 1.81 15.82
C PRO A 178 16.53 0.92 14.89
N TRP A 179 17.66 1.44 14.43
CA TRP A 179 18.66 0.58 13.80
C TRP A 179 20.08 1.07 14.09
N LYS A 180 20.60 0.58 15.22
CA LYS A 180 22.00 0.20 15.35
C LYS A 180 22.16 -0.79 16.52
N ASN A 181 22.55 -2.01 16.16
CA ASN A 181 23.23 -3.07 16.90
C ASN A 181 23.03 -3.14 18.43
N GLY A 182 22.21 -4.12 18.84
CA GLY A 182 22.57 -5.07 19.89
C GLY A 182 22.66 -4.59 21.34
N GLN A 183 22.55 -3.30 21.63
CA GLN A 183 22.50 -2.80 23.00
C GLN A 183 21.14 -2.15 23.25
N ARG A 184 20.38 -2.75 24.17
CA ARG A 184 19.16 -2.16 24.75
C ARG A 184 19.52 -0.77 25.29
N ALA A 185 19.21 0.25 24.50
CA ALA A 185 19.14 1.61 25.01
C ALA A 185 18.06 1.60 26.11
N SER A 186 18.50 1.83 27.35
CA SER A 186 17.62 2.13 28.46
C SER A 186 16.59 3.16 28.00
N LYS A 187 15.31 2.85 28.24
CA LYS A 187 14.24 3.84 28.24
C LYS A 187 14.65 4.92 29.23
N GLU A 188 15.27 5.99 28.74
CA GLU A 188 15.18 7.29 29.39
C GLU A 188 13.69 7.64 29.37
N THR A 189 13.02 7.33 30.47
CA THR A 189 11.73 7.89 30.81
C THR A 189 11.85 9.40 30.56
N PRO A 190 10.93 10.02 29.79
CA PRO A 190 10.93 11.46 29.68
C PRO A 190 10.82 11.99 31.10
N GLU A 191 11.90 12.57 31.60
CA GLU A 191 11.92 13.30 32.84
C GLU A 191 10.73 14.25 32.75
N GLN A 192 9.77 14.09 33.66
CA GLN A 192 8.64 14.98 33.79
C GLN A 192 9.23 16.35 34.14
N THR A 193 9.62 17.11 33.11
CA THR A 193 9.92 18.52 33.23
C THR A 193 8.69 19.10 33.89
N LYS A 194 8.83 19.46 35.17
CA LYS A 194 7.87 20.28 35.89
C LYS A 194 7.40 21.35 34.90
N PRO A 195 6.09 21.58 34.74
CA PRO A 195 5.67 22.74 33.98
C PRO A 195 6.44 23.92 34.58
N SER A 196 7.29 24.59 33.81
CA SER A 196 7.97 25.79 34.27
C SER A 196 6.84 26.79 34.47
N VAL A 197 6.41 26.88 35.72
CA VAL A 197 5.23 27.63 36.11
C VAL A 197 5.71 29.06 36.24
N ALA A 198 5.46 29.82 35.18
CA ALA A 198 5.61 31.27 35.04
C ALA A 198 6.76 31.74 34.11
N PRO A 199 6.47 32.70 33.22
CA PRO A 199 7.46 33.54 32.54
C PRO A 199 8.43 34.32 33.44
N TRP A 200 8.21 34.30 34.76
CA TRP A 200 8.92 35.10 35.76
C TRP A 200 10.28 34.50 36.15
N GLU A 201 10.58 33.29 35.69
CA GLU A 201 11.95 32.74 35.78
C GLU A 201 12.84 33.35 34.70
N VAL A 202 14.05 33.79 35.10
CA VAL A 202 15.06 34.39 34.21
C VAL A 202 15.34 33.53 32.97
N ASP A 203 15.23 32.21 33.11
CA ASP A 203 15.50 31.21 32.06
C ASP A 203 14.24 30.77 31.28
N HIS A 204 13.08 31.40 31.50
CA HIS A 204 11.85 30.99 30.82
C HIS A 204 11.93 31.30 29.31
N PHE A 205 11.59 30.31 28.48
CA PHE A 205 11.75 30.39 27.01
C PHE A 205 11.02 31.58 26.37
N ILE A 206 9.96 32.08 26.99
CA ILE A 206 9.15 33.19 26.46
C ILE A 206 9.84 34.56 26.65
N ARG A 207 10.81 34.67 27.57
CA ARG A 207 11.35 35.96 28.04
C ARG A 207 11.93 36.84 26.92
N PRO A 208 12.79 36.33 26.01
CA PRO A 208 13.28 37.14 24.89
C PRO A 208 12.16 37.67 23.98
N TYR A 209 11.08 36.89 23.84
CA TYR A 209 9.92 37.29 23.03
C TYR A 209 9.06 38.32 23.74
N SER A 210 8.92 38.21 25.07
CA SER A 210 8.24 39.21 25.90
C SER A 210 8.98 40.53 25.94
N GLU A 211 10.32 40.53 26.04
CA GLU A 211 11.17 41.72 25.94
C GLU A 211 11.03 42.37 24.55
N ALA A 212 11.05 41.58 23.48
CA ALA A 212 10.85 42.11 22.13
C ALA A 212 9.45 42.72 21.92
N ILE A 213 8.41 42.18 22.57
CA ILE A 213 7.06 42.77 22.55
C ILE A 213 7.02 44.04 23.37
N ARG A 214 7.65 44.06 24.56
CA ARG A 214 7.80 45.27 25.38
C ARG A 214 8.42 46.41 24.58
N ASP A 215 9.56 46.18 23.94
CA ASP A 215 10.28 47.22 23.19
C ASP A 215 9.43 47.78 22.05
N ARG A 216 8.68 46.91 21.35
CA ARG A 216 7.76 47.31 20.28
C ARG A 216 6.55 48.06 20.80
N LEU A 217 6.03 47.71 21.97
CA LEU A 217 4.94 48.43 22.63
C LEU A 217 5.41 49.81 23.07
N GLY A 218 6.57 49.91 23.71
CA GLY A 218 7.20 51.17 24.11
C GLY A 218 7.36 52.11 22.92
N LEU A 219 8.01 51.63 21.86
CA LEU A 219 8.18 52.37 20.60
C LEU A 219 6.83 52.75 19.96
N TYR A 220 5.87 51.84 19.94
CA TYR A 220 4.53 52.14 19.41
C TYR A 220 3.88 53.30 20.15
N PHE A 221 3.87 53.27 21.49
CA PHE A 221 3.25 54.32 22.30
C PHE A 221 3.97 55.67 22.17
N GLU A 222 5.30 55.66 22.06
CA GLU A 222 6.09 56.87 21.84
C GLU A 222 5.80 57.49 20.47
N LEU A 223 5.83 56.68 19.40
CA LEU A 223 5.57 57.15 18.03
C LEU A 223 4.13 57.63 17.82
N HIS A 224 3.15 57.08 18.54
CA HIS A 224 1.74 57.46 18.44
C HIS A 224 1.34 58.53 19.46
N GLY A 225 2.29 59.08 20.23
CA GLY A 225 2.03 60.16 21.19
C GLY A 225 1.09 59.76 22.33
N VAL A 226 1.09 58.49 22.74
CA VAL A 226 0.28 58.00 23.86
C VAL A 226 0.95 58.39 25.17
N THR A 227 0.57 59.55 25.70
CA THR A 227 1.20 60.17 26.88
C THR A 227 0.44 59.95 28.18
N HIS A 228 -0.80 59.43 28.14
CA HIS A 228 -1.55 59.15 29.36
C HIS A 228 -0.99 57.92 30.08
N LYS A 229 -1.19 57.90 31.39
CA LYS A 229 -0.88 56.79 32.28
C LYS A 229 -2.14 56.44 33.09
N PRO A 230 -2.41 55.16 33.37
CA PRO A 230 -1.79 53.97 32.77
C PRO A 230 -2.14 53.77 31.29
N LYS A 231 -1.24 53.12 30.56
CA LYS A 231 -1.51 52.56 29.23
C LYS A 231 -2.20 51.21 29.36
N LEU A 232 -3.35 51.05 28.73
CA LEU A 232 -4.20 49.86 28.82
C LEU A 232 -3.88 48.90 27.67
N ILE A 233 -3.45 47.69 28.00
CA ILE A 233 -3.04 46.67 27.02
C ILE A 233 -3.90 45.43 27.21
N GLY A 234 -4.64 45.03 26.18
CA GLY A 234 -5.40 43.78 26.17
C GLY A 234 -4.63 42.66 25.50
N VAL A 235 -4.61 41.46 26.10
CA VAL A 235 -4.10 40.24 25.46
C VAL A 235 -5.25 39.26 25.32
N THR A 236 -5.48 38.76 24.11
CA THR A 236 -6.56 37.80 23.83
C THR A 236 -6.23 36.91 22.64
N GLY A 237 -7.04 35.87 22.42
CA GLY A 237 -6.85 34.89 21.35
C GLY A 237 -8.16 34.22 20.99
N PHE A 238 -8.11 33.08 20.30
CA PHE A 238 -9.30 32.41 19.76
C PHE A 238 -9.71 31.11 20.48
N GLY A 239 -8.87 30.63 21.39
CA GLY A 239 -9.14 29.41 22.13
C GLY A 239 -8.22 29.25 23.33
N GLU A 240 -8.63 28.35 24.22
CA GLU A 240 -7.84 27.97 25.38
C GLU A 240 -6.49 27.36 24.96
N GLY A 241 -5.45 27.68 25.73
CA GLY A 241 -4.10 27.20 25.45
C GLY A 241 -3.41 27.84 24.24
N SER A 242 -3.97 28.90 23.64
CA SER A 242 -3.31 29.70 22.60
C SER A 242 -2.04 30.41 23.10
N GLY A 243 -1.89 30.53 24.43
CA GLY A 243 -0.73 31.13 25.09
C GLY A 243 -0.93 32.60 25.48
N THR A 244 -2.17 33.10 25.50
CA THR A 244 -2.51 34.47 25.91
C THR A 244 -2.03 34.80 27.31
N SER A 245 -2.37 33.98 28.30
CA SER A 245 -2.00 34.18 29.71
C SER A 245 -0.48 34.13 29.92
N THR A 246 0.21 33.22 29.22
CA THR A 246 1.68 33.14 29.26
C THR A 246 2.32 34.39 28.66
N LEU A 247 1.76 34.89 27.55
CA LEU A 247 2.25 36.10 26.91
C LEU A 247 1.98 37.33 27.77
N ALA A 248 0.78 37.46 28.32
CA ALA A 248 0.37 38.55 29.21
C ALA A 248 1.28 38.61 30.44
N ALA A 249 1.52 37.48 31.10
CA ALA A 249 2.43 37.40 32.24
C ALA A 249 3.88 37.74 31.86
N GLY A 250 4.36 37.25 30.71
CA GLY A 250 5.73 37.53 30.26
C GLY A 250 5.94 39.01 29.90
N VAL A 251 4.99 39.62 29.20
CA VAL A 251 5.03 41.06 28.87
C VAL A 251 4.92 41.91 30.13
N ALA A 252 4.09 41.51 31.10
CA ALA A 252 3.99 42.20 32.39
C ALA A 252 5.30 42.15 33.18
N SER A 253 5.96 41.00 33.23
CA SER A 253 7.29 40.84 33.84
C SER A 253 8.34 41.71 33.15
N ALA A 254 8.37 41.68 31.81
CA ALA A 254 9.35 42.45 31.05
C ALA A 254 9.19 43.97 31.25
N LEU A 255 7.94 44.46 31.34
CA LEU A 255 7.66 45.88 31.61
C LEU A 255 7.98 46.30 33.04
N SER A 256 7.85 45.40 34.02
CA SER A 256 8.11 45.73 35.43
C SER A 256 9.61 45.75 35.76
N GLU A 257 10.39 44.86 35.14
CA GLU A 257 11.83 44.70 35.37
C GLU A 257 12.69 45.87 34.87
N THR A 258 12.36 46.50 33.73
CA THR A 258 13.14 47.63 33.20
C THR A 258 12.94 48.94 33.97
N GLY A 259 12.04 48.96 34.96
CA GLY A 259 11.71 50.19 35.69
C GLY A 259 10.89 51.19 34.87
N ASP A 260 10.30 50.76 33.75
CA ASP A 260 9.45 51.59 32.87
C ASP A 260 8.15 52.05 33.56
N GLY A 261 7.82 51.43 34.70
CA GLY A 261 6.75 51.87 35.57
C GLY A 261 6.11 50.77 36.40
N LYS A 262 5.10 51.12 37.21
CA LYS A 262 4.28 50.16 37.94
C LYS A 262 3.32 49.46 36.98
N VAL A 263 3.37 48.14 36.95
CA VAL A 263 2.57 47.29 36.06
C VAL A 263 1.51 46.54 36.87
N LEU A 264 0.26 46.62 36.44
CA LEU A 264 -0.83 45.79 36.97
C LEU A 264 -1.23 44.74 35.93
N LEU A 265 -1.10 43.46 36.27
CA LEU A 265 -1.62 42.35 35.47
C LEU A 265 -2.99 41.93 36.02
N VAL A 266 -4.00 42.01 35.18
CA VAL A 266 -5.40 41.71 35.51
C VAL A 266 -5.84 40.45 34.77
N ASP A 267 -6.14 39.40 35.53
CA ASP A 267 -6.77 38.20 34.97
C ASP A 267 -8.30 38.38 34.90
N VAL A 268 -8.80 38.54 33.66
CA VAL A 268 -10.23 38.66 33.35
C VAL A 268 -10.86 37.28 33.15
N ASN A 269 -10.04 36.27 32.84
CA ASN A 269 -10.44 34.90 32.53
C ASN A 269 -10.43 33.98 33.76
N ALA A 270 -10.28 34.53 34.97
CA ALA A 270 -10.34 33.82 36.25
C ALA A 270 -11.76 33.26 36.50
N ALA A 271 -12.17 32.22 35.76
CA ALA A 271 -13.49 31.62 35.87
C ALA A 271 -13.69 30.85 37.19
N ASN A 272 -12.61 30.42 37.85
CA ASN A 272 -12.68 29.49 38.98
C ASN A 272 -12.06 29.99 40.30
N GLY A 273 -11.61 31.24 40.38
CA GLY A 273 -10.99 31.76 41.61
C GLY A 273 -9.68 31.08 42.02
N GLU A 274 -9.20 30.10 41.24
CA GLU A 274 -7.85 29.58 41.32
C GLU A 274 -6.94 30.64 40.71
N VAL A 275 -6.11 31.22 41.57
CA VAL A 275 -4.96 32.04 41.17
C VAL A 275 -4.16 31.20 40.17
N HIS A 276 -4.17 31.62 38.90
CA HIS A 276 -3.52 30.90 37.81
C HIS A 276 -2.10 30.48 38.24
N PRO A 277 -1.64 29.26 37.91
CA PRO A 277 -0.28 28.80 38.25
C PRO A 277 0.81 29.85 38.00
N PHE A 278 0.68 30.69 36.96
CA PHE A 278 1.59 31.77 36.61
C PHE A 278 1.88 32.78 37.74
N PHE A 279 1.05 32.87 38.77
CA PHE A 279 1.24 33.78 39.90
C PHE A 279 2.02 33.16 41.08
N ALA A 280 2.61 31.98 40.90
CA ALA A 280 3.39 31.28 41.93
C ALA A 280 2.65 31.10 43.28
N GLY A 281 1.31 31.01 43.23
CA GLY A 281 0.46 30.92 44.43
C GLY A 281 0.35 32.20 45.25
N ARG A 282 0.81 33.36 44.74
CA ARG A 282 0.67 34.66 45.43
C ARG A 282 -0.78 35.15 45.35
N PRO A 283 -1.34 35.71 46.44
CA PRO A 283 -2.71 36.22 46.45
C PRO A 283 -2.84 37.41 45.50
N ALA A 284 -3.75 37.31 44.53
CA ALA A 284 -4.13 38.44 43.68
C ALA A 284 -5.24 39.26 44.37
N ALA A 285 -5.14 40.59 44.32
CA ALA A 285 -6.18 41.45 44.87
C ALA A 285 -7.41 41.48 43.94
N SER A 286 -8.57 41.89 44.46
CA SER A 286 -9.70 42.18 43.57
C SER A 286 -9.41 43.43 42.75
N LEU A 287 -9.74 43.42 41.46
CA LEU A 287 -9.54 44.56 40.55
C LEU A 287 -10.07 45.88 41.13
N THR A 288 -11.26 45.88 41.72
CA THR A 288 -11.84 47.09 42.33
C THR A 288 -10.99 47.66 43.47
N ALA A 289 -10.41 46.79 44.30
CA ALA A 289 -9.53 47.22 45.38
C ALA A 289 -8.14 47.64 44.86
N ALA A 290 -7.66 47.03 43.76
CA ALA A 290 -6.37 47.32 43.18
C ALA A 290 -6.28 48.73 42.57
N ILE A 291 -7.41 49.25 42.10
CA ILE A 291 -7.49 50.52 41.37
C ILE A 291 -7.81 51.69 42.33
N GLU A 292 -8.21 51.41 43.58
CA GLU A 292 -8.49 52.47 44.54
C GLU A 292 -7.21 53.29 44.85
N PRO A 293 -7.31 54.63 44.93
CA PRO A 293 -6.19 55.47 45.32
C PRO A 293 -5.65 55.02 46.69
N GLN A 294 -4.34 54.82 46.81
CA GLN A 294 -3.67 54.32 48.03
C GLN A 294 -3.96 52.85 48.40
N ALA A 295 -4.41 52.04 47.45
CA ALA A 295 -4.55 50.60 47.66
C ALA A 295 -3.21 49.97 48.10
N ALA A 296 -3.17 49.45 49.33
CA ALA A 296 -2.04 48.70 49.85
C ALA A 296 -2.01 47.30 49.21
N MET A 297 -1.54 47.22 47.97
CA MET A 297 -1.32 45.95 47.28
C MET A 297 0.06 45.40 47.58
N THR A 298 0.12 44.10 47.88
CA THR A 298 1.40 43.38 47.93
C THR A 298 1.89 43.17 46.50
N SER A 299 3.10 43.64 46.21
CA SER A 299 3.73 43.43 44.91
C SER A 299 4.06 41.95 44.73
N ALA A 300 3.70 41.38 43.59
CA ALA A 300 4.08 40.01 43.23
C ALA A 300 5.54 39.93 42.79
N ALA A 301 6.15 41.07 42.46
CA ALA A 301 7.50 41.20 41.95
C ALA A 301 7.89 42.68 41.95
N ASP A 302 9.14 43.03 41.61
CA ASP A 302 9.55 44.43 41.52
C ASP A 302 8.66 45.18 40.53
N ASN A 303 7.87 46.15 41.04
CA ASN A 303 6.90 46.95 40.28
C ASN A 303 5.78 46.17 39.56
N LEU A 304 5.55 44.90 39.87
CA LEU A 304 4.48 44.09 39.27
C LEU A 304 3.41 43.71 40.31
N TYR A 305 2.18 44.07 40.00
CA TYR A 305 1.00 43.88 40.83
C TYR A 305 0.00 42.98 40.12
N LEU A 306 -0.75 42.20 40.90
CA LEU A 306 -1.68 41.21 40.38
C LEU A 306 -3.10 41.49 40.86
N ALA A 307 -4.04 41.49 39.92
CA ALA A 307 -5.46 41.58 40.22
C ALA A 307 -6.27 40.52 39.47
N THR A 308 -7.37 40.10 40.08
CA THR A 308 -8.39 39.27 39.43
C THR A 308 -9.73 39.98 39.49
N ILE A 309 -10.62 39.64 38.56
CA ILE A 309 -11.99 40.17 38.54
C ILE A 309 -12.87 39.52 39.60
N THR A 310 -12.53 38.31 40.03
CA THR A 310 -13.28 37.58 41.05
C THR A 310 -12.97 38.11 42.43
N ARG A 311 -14.00 38.58 43.13
CA ARG A 311 -13.97 38.68 44.59
C ARG A 311 -14.03 37.25 45.12
N SER A 312 -13.02 36.83 45.89
CA SER A 312 -13.01 35.54 46.61
C SER A 312 -14.39 35.24 47.17
N GLY A 313 -15.14 34.29 46.57
CA GLY A 313 -16.44 33.83 47.06
C GLY A 313 -17.62 33.81 46.06
N ASN A 314 -17.62 34.57 44.95
CA ASN A 314 -18.75 34.60 44.00
C ASN A 314 -18.44 33.93 42.65
N LYS A 315 -19.09 32.79 42.39
CA LYS A 315 -18.91 31.90 41.21
C LYS A 315 -19.41 32.46 39.86
N SER A 316 -19.85 33.72 39.81
CA SER A 316 -20.36 34.34 38.57
C SER A 316 -19.90 35.80 38.48
N ALA A 317 -18.62 35.99 38.21
CA ALA A 317 -18.03 37.31 38.04
C ALA A 317 -17.58 37.52 36.60
N HIS A 318 -18.50 37.38 35.64
CA HIS A 318 -18.26 37.96 34.32
C HIS A 318 -18.27 39.49 34.47
N LEU A 319 -17.15 40.13 34.15
CA LEU A 319 -17.06 41.57 34.05
C LEU A 319 -17.85 42.03 32.83
N GLY A 320 -19.13 42.35 33.06
CA GLY A 320 -19.96 42.94 32.02
C GLY A 320 -19.40 44.30 31.58
N LEU A 321 -19.57 44.62 30.31
CA LEU A 321 -19.04 45.84 29.69
C LEU A 321 -19.41 47.12 30.47
N LYS A 322 -20.66 47.21 30.96
CA LYS A 322 -21.12 48.34 31.80
C LYS A 322 -20.34 48.52 33.09
N LYS A 323 -20.02 47.41 33.78
CA LYS A 323 -19.22 47.45 35.01
C LYS A 323 -17.79 47.88 34.71
N PHE A 324 -17.22 47.39 33.61
CA PHE A 324 -15.89 47.81 33.20
C PHE A 324 -15.82 49.29 32.84
N PHE A 325 -16.79 49.81 32.07
CA PHE A 325 -16.90 51.24 31.77
C PHE A 325 -16.93 52.11 33.03
N ALA A 326 -17.62 51.66 34.09
CA ALA A 326 -17.63 52.36 35.38
C ALA A 326 -16.28 52.34 36.11
N LEU A 327 -15.42 51.36 35.82
CA LEU A 327 -14.07 51.26 36.39
C LEU A 327 -13.01 52.03 35.58
N VAL A 328 -13.27 52.36 34.31
CA VAL A 328 -12.32 53.09 33.45
C VAL A 328 -11.83 54.41 34.08
N PRO A 329 -12.67 55.26 34.70
CA PRO A 329 -12.19 56.48 35.36
C PRO A 329 -11.19 56.17 36.48
N ASN A 330 -11.48 55.16 37.30
CA ASN A 330 -10.60 54.75 38.39
C ASN A 330 -9.31 54.14 37.82
N LEU A 331 -9.39 53.33 36.76
CA LEU A 331 -8.22 52.76 36.07
C LEU A 331 -7.29 53.88 35.62
N LYS A 332 -7.84 54.94 35.02
CA LYS A 332 -7.09 56.11 34.57
C LYS A 332 -6.53 56.95 35.72
N ALA A 333 -7.14 56.90 36.90
CA ALA A 333 -6.68 57.62 38.09
C ALA A 333 -5.67 56.82 38.94
N SER A 334 -5.42 55.56 38.60
CA SER A 334 -4.51 54.69 39.35
C SER A 334 -3.04 55.07 39.15
N ASP A 335 -2.21 54.74 40.13
CA ASP A 335 -0.76 55.03 40.12
C ASP A 335 0.05 54.10 39.21
N PHE A 336 -0.61 53.34 38.32
CA PHE A 336 0.05 52.42 37.40
C PHE A 336 0.46 53.13 36.11
N ASP A 337 1.56 52.69 35.54
CA ASP A 337 2.03 53.14 34.22
C ASP A 337 1.48 52.24 33.11
N TYR A 338 1.31 50.96 33.40
CA TYR A 338 0.77 49.96 32.49
C TYR A 338 -0.25 49.07 33.20
N ILE A 339 -1.36 48.79 32.53
CA ILE A 339 -2.32 47.78 32.97
C ILE A 339 -2.53 46.78 31.84
N ILE A 340 -2.21 45.51 32.11
CA ILE A 340 -2.31 44.41 31.15
C ILE A 340 -3.50 43.54 31.53
N PHE A 341 -4.44 43.37 30.62
CA PHE A 341 -5.61 42.53 30.79
C PHE A 341 -5.42 41.21 30.04
N ASP A 342 -5.37 40.10 30.77
CA ASP A 342 -5.50 38.76 30.19
C ASP A 342 -6.99 38.48 29.97
N MET A 343 -7.44 38.71 28.73
CA MET A 343 -8.85 38.68 28.37
C MET A 343 -9.27 37.29 27.86
N PRO A 344 -10.53 36.88 28.09
CA PRO A 344 -11.01 35.60 27.61
C PRO A 344 -10.99 35.53 26.07
N PRO A 345 -10.98 34.32 25.49
CA PRO A 345 -10.95 34.14 24.05
C PRO A 345 -12.10 34.85 23.32
N ILE A 346 -11.83 35.29 22.09
CA ILE A 346 -12.81 35.90 21.20
C ILE A 346 -13.67 34.80 20.57
N ASN A 347 -14.97 34.93 20.76
CA ASN A 347 -16.01 34.16 20.10
C ASN A 347 -17.18 35.10 19.75
N GLN A 348 -18.18 34.62 19.02
CA GLN A 348 -19.29 35.44 18.49
C GLN A 348 -20.09 36.19 19.56
N THR A 349 -20.04 35.75 20.82
CA THR A 349 -20.81 36.33 21.94
C THR A 349 -19.90 36.91 23.03
N SER A 350 -18.60 37.04 22.76
CA SER A 350 -17.62 37.37 23.78
C SER A 350 -17.68 38.85 24.17
N PRO A 351 -17.71 39.18 25.48
CA PRO A 351 -17.57 40.57 25.94
C PRO A 351 -16.17 41.14 25.65
N THR A 352 -15.20 40.31 25.28
CA THR A 352 -13.82 40.72 24.95
C THR A 352 -13.77 41.76 23.84
N ILE A 353 -14.67 41.72 22.85
CA ILE A 353 -14.67 42.69 21.74
C ILE A 353 -14.96 44.10 22.27
N GLY A 354 -15.90 44.23 23.21
CA GLY A 354 -16.21 45.52 23.82
C GLY A 354 -15.10 46.01 24.75
N LEU A 355 -14.44 45.10 25.48
CA LEU A 355 -13.28 45.45 26.33
C LEU A 355 -12.09 45.90 25.50
N ALA A 356 -11.82 45.21 24.38
CA ALA A 356 -10.75 45.52 23.44
C ALA A 356 -10.85 46.94 22.87
N ALA A 357 -12.06 47.46 22.65
CA ALA A 357 -12.29 48.82 22.18
C ALA A 357 -11.86 49.91 23.18
N LEU A 358 -11.65 49.54 24.44
CA LEU A 358 -11.24 50.46 25.51
C LEU A 358 -9.74 50.38 25.81
N MET A 359 -9.02 49.48 25.14
CA MET A 359 -7.58 49.31 25.29
C MET A 359 -6.84 50.26 24.33
N ASP A 360 -5.70 50.77 24.77
CA ASP A 360 -4.79 51.53 23.90
C ASP A 360 -4.12 50.63 22.86
N LYS A 361 -3.93 49.34 23.21
CA LYS A 361 -3.39 48.32 22.31
C LYS A 361 -3.94 46.94 22.65
N VAL A 362 -4.25 46.15 21.63
CA VAL A 362 -4.67 44.75 21.78
C VAL A 362 -3.69 43.82 21.08
N LEU A 363 -3.08 42.92 21.84
CA LEU A 363 -2.27 41.82 21.35
C LEU A 363 -3.19 40.62 21.06
N LEU A 364 -3.43 40.36 19.77
CA LEU A 364 -4.19 39.22 19.31
C LEU A 364 -3.27 38.03 19.06
N VAL A 365 -3.34 37.05 19.96
CA VAL A 365 -2.54 35.82 19.91
C VAL A 365 -3.23 34.79 19.02
N VAL A 366 -2.56 34.42 17.94
CA VAL A 366 -3.00 33.40 16.98
C VAL A 366 -2.12 32.17 17.14
N GLU A 367 -2.71 30.99 17.40
CA GLU A 367 -1.94 29.75 17.48
C GLU A 367 -1.69 29.22 16.06
N ALA A 368 -0.43 29.15 15.66
CA ALA A 368 -0.02 28.62 14.36
C ALA A 368 -0.50 27.18 14.19
N GLU A 369 -0.92 26.84 12.98
CA GLU A 369 -1.41 25.52 12.56
C GLU A 369 -2.65 24.95 13.26
N LYS A 370 -3.13 25.59 14.33
CA LYS A 370 -4.35 25.18 15.04
C LYS A 370 -5.54 26.13 14.84
N THR A 371 -5.36 27.45 14.84
CA THR A 371 -6.48 28.39 14.77
C THR A 371 -6.98 28.60 13.33
N ASN A 372 -8.23 28.23 13.05
CA ASN A 372 -8.82 28.39 11.72
C ASN A 372 -8.78 29.85 11.21
N ARG A 373 -8.30 30.04 9.97
CA ARG A 373 -8.11 31.31 9.25
C ARG A 373 -9.38 32.15 9.22
N ASP A 374 -10.54 31.54 9.00
CA ASP A 374 -11.81 32.27 8.92
C ASP A 374 -12.26 32.78 10.29
N VAL A 375 -11.97 32.01 11.36
CA VAL A 375 -12.21 32.46 12.73
C VAL A 375 -11.32 33.67 13.05
N VAL A 376 -10.05 33.61 12.68
CA VAL A 376 -9.13 34.75 12.86
C VAL A 376 -9.57 35.97 12.05
N LYS A 377 -9.94 35.79 10.78
CA LYS A 377 -10.43 36.87 9.91
C LYS A 377 -11.68 37.54 10.47
N ARG A 378 -12.64 36.77 10.98
CA ARG A 378 -13.84 37.30 11.60
C ARG A 378 -13.52 38.06 12.88
N GLY A 379 -12.80 37.46 13.82
CA GLY A 379 -12.49 38.13 15.09
C GLY A 379 -11.60 39.36 14.93
N TYR A 380 -10.61 39.34 14.02
CA TYR A 380 -9.83 40.53 13.69
C TYR A 380 -10.72 41.64 13.14
N ARG A 381 -11.66 41.32 12.23
CA ARG A 381 -12.61 42.30 11.68
C ARG A 381 -13.55 42.85 12.75
N GLU A 382 -14.00 42.03 13.69
CA GLU A 382 -14.84 42.46 14.81
C GLU A 382 -14.10 43.42 15.74
N LEU A 383 -12.83 43.11 16.09
CA LEU A 383 -11.99 43.99 16.89
C LEU A 383 -11.73 45.34 16.23
N VAL A 384 -11.32 45.32 14.95
CA VAL A 384 -11.08 46.55 14.18
C VAL A 384 -12.39 47.33 13.98
N GLY A 385 -13.50 46.63 13.74
CA GLY A 385 -14.83 47.23 13.65
C GLY A 385 -15.28 47.91 14.95
N ALA A 386 -14.86 47.36 16.10
CA ALA A 386 -15.03 47.96 17.42
C ALA A 386 -14.02 49.10 17.72
N ARG A 387 -13.17 49.47 16.75
CA ARG A 387 -12.12 50.50 16.85
C ARG A 387 -10.98 50.16 17.80
N ALA A 388 -10.74 48.88 18.08
CA ALA A 388 -9.54 48.46 18.80
C ALA A 388 -8.30 48.56 17.90
N ASP A 389 -7.19 49.07 18.42
CA ASP A 389 -5.90 48.93 17.74
C ASP A 389 -5.31 47.55 18.04
N VAL A 390 -5.18 46.72 17.00
CA VAL A 390 -4.80 45.32 17.11
C VAL A 390 -3.44 45.06 16.49
N SER A 391 -2.56 44.42 17.24
CA SER A 391 -1.32 43.83 16.75
C SER A 391 -1.34 42.31 16.93
N ILE A 392 -0.91 41.58 15.91
CA ILE A 392 -1.01 40.13 15.92
C ILE A 392 0.31 39.52 16.43
N VAL A 393 0.20 38.53 17.31
CA VAL A 393 1.32 37.69 17.75
C VAL A 393 1.02 36.26 17.31
N LEU A 394 1.86 35.73 16.42
CA LEU A 394 1.74 34.36 15.95
C LEU A 394 2.51 33.44 16.91
N ASN A 395 1.80 32.61 17.67
CA ASN A 395 2.39 31.75 18.68
C ASN A 395 2.52 30.30 18.19
N LYS A 396 3.46 29.56 18.78
CA LYS A 396 3.75 28.15 18.51
C LYS A 396 4.10 27.83 17.05
N VAL A 397 4.82 28.75 16.40
CA VAL A 397 5.29 28.54 15.02
C VAL A 397 6.25 27.36 14.97
N ARG A 398 6.01 26.42 14.07
CA ARG A 398 6.92 25.30 13.81
C ARG A 398 7.80 25.67 12.62
N SER A 399 9.10 25.44 12.76
CA SER A 399 9.97 25.45 11.59
C SER A 399 10.05 24.06 10.99
N TYR A 400 9.70 23.98 9.71
CA TYR A 400 9.84 22.79 8.88
C TYR A 400 11.11 22.83 8.03
N LEU A 401 11.79 23.99 8.01
CA LEU A 401 13.01 24.15 7.25
C LEU A 401 14.20 23.68 8.09
N PRO A 402 15.21 23.04 7.47
CA PRO A 402 16.49 22.85 8.12
C PRO A 402 17.07 24.23 8.48
N LYS A 403 17.58 24.40 9.70
CA LYS A 403 18.14 25.67 10.22
C LYS A 403 19.13 26.39 9.29
N ARG A 404 19.82 25.65 8.41
CA ARG A 404 20.74 26.23 7.41
C ARG A 404 20.04 27.09 6.35
N LEU A 405 18.75 26.84 6.09
CA LEU A 405 17.93 27.57 5.12
C LEU A 405 17.03 28.64 5.76
N GLU A 406 16.99 28.72 7.10
CA GLU A 406 16.19 29.72 7.81
C GLU A 406 16.84 31.11 7.86
N ALA A 407 18.17 31.19 7.72
CA ALA A 407 18.89 32.46 7.83
C ALA A 407 18.78 33.36 6.58
N GLU A 408 18.17 32.87 5.49
CA GLU A 408 18.06 33.57 4.20
C GLU A 408 16.65 34.11 3.87
N VAL A 409 15.68 33.97 4.79
CA VAL A 409 14.27 34.40 4.60
C VAL A 409 13.81 35.24 5.78
#